data_AF-A0A8D2NB94-F1
#
_entry.id   AF-A0A8D2NB94-F1
#
_cell.length_a   1.000
_cell.length_b   1.000
_cell.length_c   1.000
_cell.angle_alpha   90.00
_cell.angle_beta   90.00
_cell.angle_gamma   90.00
#
_symmetry.space_group_name_H-M   'P 1'
#
loop_
_entity.id
_entity.type
_entity.pdbx_description
1 polymer ?
#
loop_
_entity_poly.entity_id
_entity_poly.type
_entity_poly.pdbx_seq_one_letter_code
_entity_poly.pdbx_strand_id
1 'polypeptide(L)'
;MEQLGREYARLCAAAGAAPQEAVLRRLRGPGGGRLDLAAQSLSLPTCSALGRLLPGAAPLAALALGDCGLSEEGAAGPLSLWRGLLFQGNNLRTTGAEALGKLLRQNKSIRSLTLEWNSLGMWEEGFSFFCQGLRANNFLQRLDLRNNQINHQGAGELAMALTQNTSLQELDLRWNNIGLLGGRALLNCLHSNKTLKRLELAGNNVPGDILKAVEQALDHNQDRETILSEAQNQVNILSKEVLSLKDEKNKQFMDFVDTVDKQKEERARSEKMSAARVSQLQEALDEQYSIMNSLKTKLQMTEAALTLSEQKVHTLGELLSAMKQEQNSVAESHFRELQQQKQEGADRESKLLHDLSAASEKNLLLRNQVDELERKCKVQQDQLFQVKQDLTNTTAELKLRAVEAEERLEMEKRRFKQSLEDMESLRVKEVRELSQAKAAALAERGRAEEELIKVRSQARLEEQQRLEHLEEKLRLMTESRDEAQNCCLKQKEMVAEAQAKAKQLSLYADGLKRRLEELQQHVDRKEEEKVTELNKVKVELQEQIGHLEAERTAQDGLREKIAALERQLKALSSNHREALLDKEGEISLLLEKLRMKEAEISRMREEEAQRASFLQNAIMAYVQGSPLGTHSSRK
;
A
#
# COMPACT_ATOMS: atom_id res chain seq x y z
N MET A 1 4.12 20.44 -28.62
CA MET A 1 3.46 19.24 -29.18
C MET A 1 4.09 18.76 -30.50
N GLU A 2 4.45 19.62 -31.46
CA GLU A 2 5.21 19.16 -32.64
C GLU A 2 6.60 18.58 -32.32
N GLN A 3 7.30 19.14 -31.32
CA GLN A 3 8.59 18.62 -30.84
C GLN A 3 8.46 17.19 -30.28
N LEU A 4 7.39 16.91 -29.51
CA LEU A 4 7.08 15.57 -28.98
C LEU A 4 6.86 14.54 -30.08
N GLY A 5 6.16 14.91 -31.17
CA GLY A 5 5.99 14.02 -32.31
C GLY A 5 7.32 13.70 -33.03
N ARG A 6 8.24 14.67 -33.13
CA ARG A 6 9.56 14.46 -33.75
C ARG A 6 10.49 13.64 -32.87
N GLU A 7 10.43 13.85 -31.56
CA GLU A 7 11.24 13.13 -30.57
C GLU A 7 10.72 11.69 -30.36
N TYR A 8 9.41 11.47 -30.44
CA TYR A 8 8.81 10.12 -30.49
C TYR A 8 9.31 9.36 -31.72
N ALA A 9 9.30 9.99 -32.90
CA ALA A 9 9.80 9.39 -34.12
C ALA A 9 11.30 9.02 -34.02
N ARG A 10 12.11 9.87 -33.36
CA ARG A 10 13.52 9.56 -33.08
C ARG A 10 13.69 8.38 -32.11
N LEU A 11 12.89 8.32 -31.05
CA LEU A 11 12.99 7.24 -30.06
C LEU A 11 12.48 5.90 -30.60
N CYS A 12 11.45 5.91 -31.44
CA CYS A 12 11.03 4.72 -32.18
C CYS A 12 12.13 4.24 -33.14
N ALA A 13 12.76 5.17 -33.89
CA ALA A 13 13.88 4.83 -34.77
C ALA A 13 15.09 4.27 -33.98
N ALA A 14 15.40 4.83 -32.81
CA ALA A 14 16.44 4.32 -31.92
C ALA A 14 16.11 2.94 -31.31
N ALA A 15 14.83 2.61 -31.18
CA ALA A 15 14.34 1.31 -30.75
C ALA A 15 14.16 0.32 -31.92
N GLY A 16 14.54 0.68 -33.16
CA GLY A 16 14.45 -0.18 -34.33
C GLY A 16 13.04 -0.38 -34.89
N ALA A 17 12.09 0.52 -34.59
CA ALA A 17 10.70 0.41 -35.02
C ALA A 17 10.21 1.68 -35.74
N ALA A 18 9.33 1.50 -36.74
CA ALA A 18 8.66 2.63 -37.38
C ALA A 18 7.64 3.27 -36.39
N PRO A 19 7.64 4.60 -36.22
CA PRO A 19 6.69 5.26 -35.34
C PRO A 19 5.26 5.09 -35.87
N GLN A 20 4.35 4.65 -35.01
CA GLN A 20 2.95 4.44 -35.39
C GLN A 20 2.27 5.78 -35.69
N GLU A 21 1.71 5.91 -36.89
CA GLU A 21 1.13 7.16 -37.37
C GLU A 21 -0.10 7.59 -36.55
N ALA A 22 -0.84 6.63 -36.00
CA ALA A 22 -1.95 6.90 -35.09
C ALA A 22 -1.51 7.61 -33.79
N VAL A 23 -0.36 7.21 -33.22
CA VAL A 23 0.24 7.84 -32.04
C VAL A 23 0.76 9.24 -32.38
N LEU A 24 1.40 9.40 -33.54
CA LEU A 24 1.86 10.71 -34.04
C LEU A 24 0.70 11.69 -34.26
N ARG A 25 -0.45 11.25 -34.78
CA ARG A 25 -1.64 12.09 -34.96
C ARG A 25 -2.20 12.57 -33.61
N ARG A 26 -2.22 11.71 -32.59
CA ARG A 26 -2.70 12.07 -31.25
C ARG A 26 -1.73 12.99 -30.50
N LEU A 27 -0.42 12.80 -30.67
CA LEU A 27 0.60 13.70 -30.12
C LEU A 27 0.61 15.10 -30.80
N ARG A 28 0.08 15.22 -32.02
CA ARG A 28 -0.07 16.48 -32.76
C ARG A 28 -1.44 17.17 -32.55
N GLY A 29 -2.41 16.51 -31.91
CA GLY A 29 -3.75 17.04 -31.65
C GLY A 29 -3.78 18.10 -30.54
N PRO A 30 -4.88 18.88 -30.43
CA PRO A 30 -5.00 19.96 -29.45
C PRO A 30 -4.97 19.42 -28.01
N GLY A 31 -4.14 20.08 -27.19
CA GLY A 31 -3.69 19.62 -25.88
C GLY A 31 -4.73 19.75 -24.78
N GLY A 32 -4.87 18.68 -24.01
CA GLY A 32 -5.65 18.65 -22.79
C GLY A 32 -5.01 17.79 -21.70
N GLY A 33 -3.70 17.88 -21.49
CA GLY A 33 -2.99 17.22 -20.37
C GLY A 33 -3.13 15.68 -20.26
N ARG A 34 -3.90 15.03 -21.15
CA ARG A 34 -4.24 13.62 -21.17
C ARG A 34 -3.93 13.10 -22.57
N LEU A 35 -3.14 12.05 -22.64
CA LEU A 35 -2.86 11.35 -23.89
C LEU A 35 -3.75 10.11 -23.95
N ASP A 36 -4.73 10.12 -24.84
CA ASP A 36 -5.64 8.99 -25.06
C ASP A 36 -5.20 8.18 -26.29
N LEU A 37 -4.82 6.93 -26.04
CA LEU A 37 -4.40 5.96 -27.04
C LEU A 37 -5.29 4.72 -27.03
N ALA A 38 -6.48 4.78 -26.43
CA ALA A 38 -7.39 3.65 -26.36
C ALA A 38 -7.74 3.08 -27.77
N ALA A 39 -7.92 1.76 -27.84
CA ALA A 39 -8.19 0.95 -29.02
C ALA A 39 -7.10 1.00 -30.13
N GLN A 40 -5.90 1.49 -29.81
CA GLN A 40 -4.74 1.41 -30.70
C GLN A 40 -3.88 0.19 -30.34
N SER A 41 -3.57 -0.68 -31.29
CA SER A 41 -2.63 -1.79 -31.08
C SER A 41 -1.20 -1.24 -30.96
N LEU A 42 -0.75 -0.99 -29.75
CA LEU A 42 0.56 -0.40 -29.48
C LEU A 42 1.63 -1.49 -29.48
N SER A 43 2.67 -1.30 -30.30
CA SER A 43 3.82 -2.22 -30.28
C SER A 43 4.72 -1.99 -29.06
N LEU A 44 5.46 -3.02 -28.63
CA LEU A 44 6.43 -2.93 -27.53
C LEU A 44 7.45 -1.78 -27.70
N PRO A 45 8.04 -1.55 -28.90
CA PRO A 45 8.92 -0.42 -29.13
C PRO A 45 8.21 0.93 -29.01
N THR A 46 6.93 1.00 -29.37
CA THR A 46 6.10 2.21 -29.22
C THR A 46 5.87 2.55 -27.74
N CYS A 47 5.57 1.56 -26.91
CA CYS A 47 5.39 1.75 -25.47
C CYS A 47 6.69 2.18 -24.78
N SER A 48 7.81 1.56 -25.15
CA SER A 48 9.14 1.92 -24.65
C SER A 48 9.56 3.33 -25.08
N ALA A 49 9.31 3.69 -26.35
CA ALA A 49 9.57 5.04 -26.86
C ALA A 49 8.70 6.08 -26.16
N LEU A 50 7.40 5.82 -25.94
CA LEU A 50 6.51 6.71 -25.19
C LEU A 50 6.97 6.90 -23.73
N GLY A 51 7.47 5.86 -23.08
CA GLY A 51 8.03 5.95 -21.72
C GLY A 51 9.34 6.75 -21.66
N ARG A 52 10.17 6.69 -22.70
CA ARG A 52 11.45 7.44 -22.79
C ARG A 52 11.32 8.88 -23.29
N LEU A 53 10.25 9.20 -24.01
CA LEU A 53 10.01 10.51 -24.63
C LEU A 53 9.71 11.61 -23.62
N LEU A 54 9.11 11.25 -22.49
CA LEU A 54 8.44 12.20 -21.61
C LEU A 54 9.18 12.64 -20.33
N PRO A 55 10.41 12.19 -19.96
CA PRO A 55 11.19 12.82 -18.89
C PRO A 55 11.47 14.31 -19.12
N GLY A 56 11.43 14.78 -20.38
CA GLY A 56 11.74 16.16 -20.76
C GLY A 56 10.53 17.06 -21.06
N ALA A 57 9.29 16.57 -20.99
CA ALA A 57 8.11 17.32 -21.44
C ALA A 57 7.10 17.56 -20.29
N ALA A 58 6.89 18.83 -19.94
CA ALA A 58 5.84 19.26 -18.99
C ALA A 58 4.40 19.01 -19.51
N PRO A 59 3.38 19.18 -18.65
CA PRO A 59 2.80 18.20 -17.74
C PRO A 59 1.67 17.41 -18.43
N LEU A 60 1.96 16.26 -19.01
CA LEU A 60 0.90 15.30 -19.31
C LEU A 60 0.57 14.57 -17.99
N ALA A 61 -0.64 14.81 -17.48
CA ALA A 61 -1.11 14.33 -16.19
C ALA A 61 -1.70 12.91 -16.25
N ALA A 62 -2.26 12.49 -17.39
CA ALA A 62 -2.92 11.19 -17.51
C ALA A 62 -2.68 10.48 -18.85
N LEU A 63 -2.40 9.17 -18.81
CA LEU A 63 -2.26 8.32 -20.00
C LEU A 63 -3.39 7.28 -20.03
N ALA A 64 -4.12 7.19 -21.14
CA ALA A 64 -5.15 6.18 -21.36
C ALA A 64 -4.69 5.16 -22.41
N LEU A 65 -4.55 3.91 -21.98
CA LEU A 65 -4.16 2.74 -22.77
C LEU A 65 -5.29 1.69 -22.62
N GLY A 66 -6.45 1.97 -23.19
CA GLY A 66 -7.57 1.01 -23.20
C GLY A 66 -7.50 0.07 -24.40
N ASP A 67 -7.73 -1.24 -24.26
CA ASP A 67 -7.82 -2.21 -25.37
C ASP A 67 -6.62 -2.14 -26.34
N CYS A 68 -5.42 -1.88 -25.83
CA CYS A 68 -4.23 -1.66 -26.65
C CYS A 68 -3.48 -2.96 -27.00
N GLY A 69 -3.92 -4.11 -26.46
CA GLY A 69 -3.22 -5.38 -26.62
C GLY A 69 -1.79 -5.35 -26.09
N LEU A 70 -1.57 -4.58 -25.00
CA LEU A 70 -0.24 -4.37 -24.44
C LEU A 70 0.40 -5.71 -24.05
N SER A 71 1.62 -5.95 -24.55
CA SER A 71 2.43 -7.05 -24.06
C SER A 71 2.86 -6.81 -22.61
N GLU A 72 3.13 -7.90 -21.91
CA GLU A 72 3.43 -7.95 -20.47
C GLU A 72 4.62 -7.04 -20.08
N GLU A 73 5.57 -6.85 -21.00
CA GLU A 73 6.71 -5.93 -20.85
C GLU A 73 6.35 -4.45 -21.10
N GLY A 74 5.34 -4.17 -21.93
CA GLY A 74 4.84 -2.83 -22.19
C GLY A 74 4.17 -2.20 -20.97
N ALA A 75 3.53 -3.01 -20.12
CA ALA A 75 2.99 -2.59 -18.83
C ALA A 75 4.09 -2.29 -17.78
N ALA A 76 5.26 -2.94 -17.89
CA ALA A 76 6.41 -2.78 -17.00
C ALA A 76 7.35 -1.63 -17.41
N GLY A 77 7.14 -1.02 -18.59
CA GLY A 77 7.99 0.05 -19.13
C GLY A 77 8.06 1.30 -18.24
N PRO A 78 8.90 2.31 -18.58
CA PRO A 78 9.08 3.51 -17.76
C PRO A 78 7.84 4.42 -17.83
N LEU A 79 6.78 4.02 -17.15
CA LEU A 79 5.55 4.78 -16.87
C LEU A 79 5.65 5.54 -15.54
N SER A 80 6.87 5.66 -15.00
CA SER A 80 7.21 6.20 -13.67
C SER A 80 6.94 7.69 -13.49
N LEU A 81 6.44 8.37 -14.52
CA LEU A 81 6.32 9.83 -14.58
C LEU A 81 4.87 10.34 -14.66
N TRP A 82 3.89 9.45 -14.81
CA TRP A 82 2.48 9.84 -14.97
C TRP A 82 1.77 9.98 -13.62
N ARG A 83 0.87 10.96 -13.51
CA ARG A 83 0.02 11.13 -12.31
C ARG A 83 -1.25 10.29 -12.38
N GLY A 84 -1.71 9.94 -13.59
CA GLY A 84 -2.87 9.11 -13.87
C GLY A 84 -2.57 8.06 -14.94
N LEU A 85 -2.87 6.79 -14.69
CA LEU A 85 -2.78 5.71 -15.68
C LEU A 85 -4.13 5.00 -15.82
N LEU A 86 -4.61 4.81 -17.04
CA LEU A 86 -5.81 4.04 -17.35
C LEU A 86 -5.42 2.86 -18.26
N PHE A 87 -5.59 1.63 -17.79
CA PHE A 87 -5.29 0.40 -18.53
C PHE A 87 -6.57 -0.42 -18.77
N GLN A 88 -7.64 0.16 -19.30
CA GLN A 88 -8.91 -0.58 -19.43
C GLN A 88 -8.78 -1.74 -20.44
N GLY A 89 -9.28 -2.93 -20.12
CA GLY A 89 -9.45 -4.00 -21.13
C GLY A 89 -8.17 -4.63 -21.72
N ASN A 90 -7.02 -4.57 -21.06
CA ASN A 90 -5.76 -5.14 -21.59
C ASN A 90 -5.54 -6.62 -21.26
N ASN A 91 -6.49 -7.28 -20.59
CA ASN A 91 -6.38 -8.69 -20.17
C ASN A 91 -5.02 -9.01 -19.52
N LEU A 92 -4.64 -8.18 -18.56
CA LEU A 92 -3.37 -8.30 -17.84
C LEU A 92 -3.38 -9.60 -17.04
N ARG A 93 -2.78 -10.65 -17.62
CA ARG A 93 -2.60 -11.97 -17.01
C ARG A 93 -1.70 -11.88 -15.76
N THR A 94 -1.36 -13.02 -15.15
CA THR A 94 -0.52 -13.09 -13.94
C THR A 94 0.73 -12.21 -13.98
N THR A 95 1.50 -12.28 -15.08
CA THR A 95 2.73 -11.50 -15.29
C THR A 95 2.48 -10.00 -15.43
N GLY A 96 1.35 -9.59 -16.00
CA GLY A 96 0.91 -8.19 -16.04
C GLY A 96 0.56 -7.65 -14.66
N ALA A 97 -0.08 -8.45 -13.81
CA ALA A 97 -0.36 -8.10 -12.42
C ALA A 97 0.93 -7.96 -11.59
N GLU A 98 1.90 -8.86 -11.78
CA GLU A 98 3.23 -8.75 -11.16
C GLU A 98 4.00 -7.50 -11.61
N ALA A 99 3.95 -7.19 -12.92
CA ALA A 99 4.56 -5.99 -13.47
C ALA A 99 3.95 -4.72 -12.86
N LEU A 100 2.63 -4.68 -12.73
CA LEU A 100 1.93 -3.58 -12.03
C LEU A 100 2.32 -3.51 -10.55
N GLY A 101 2.48 -4.63 -9.86
CA GLY A 101 2.97 -4.68 -8.48
C GLY A 101 4.37 -4.09 -8.33
N LYS A 102 5.30 -4.45 -9.24
CA LYS A 102 6.65 -3.88 -9.30
C LYS A 102 6.62 -2.38 -9.60
N LEU A 103 5.77 -1.97 -10.53
CA LEU A 103 5.57 -0.56 -10.88
C LEU A 103 5.05 0.22 -9.67
N LEU A 104 4.01 -0.25 -8.98
CA LEU A 104 3.50 0.40 -7.77
C LEU A 104 4.56 0.48 -6.67
N ARG A 105 5.36 -0.57 -6.47
CA ARG A 105 6.42 -0.55 -5.44
C ARG A 105 7.49 0.53 -5.70
N GLN A 106 7.83 0.76 -6.96
CA GLN A 106 8.90 1.69 -7.35
C GLN A 106 8.39 3.11 -7.62
N ASN A 107 7.12 3.26 -7.98
CA ASN A 107 6.55 4.51 -8.44
C ASN A 107 6.14 5.44 -7.28
N LYS A 108 6.57 6.71 -7.38
CA LYS A 108 6.29 7.76 -6.39
C LYS A 108 5.44 8.92 -6.94
N SER A 109 5.00 8.85 -8.20
CA SER A 109 4.36 9.94 -8.92
C SER A 109 2.87 9.68 -9.22
N ILE A 110 2.48 8.42 -9.43
CA ILE A 110 1.10 8.06 -9.74
C ILE A 110 0.20 8.36 -8.55
N ARG A 111 -0.89 9.10 -8.82
CA ARG A 111 -1.96 9.42 -7.87
C ARG A 111 -3.26 8.69 -8.20
N SER A 112 -3.49 8.36 -9.46
CA SER A 112 -4.73 7.71 -9.93
C SER A 112 -4.42 6.56 -10.86
N LEU A 113 -4.98 5.38 -10.60
CA LEU A 113 -4.79 4.19 -11.43
C LEU A 113 -6.14 3.53 -11.71
N THR A 114 -6.48 3.34 -12.98
CA THR A 114 -7.70 2.64 -13.41
C THR A 114 -7.35 1.40 -14.18
N LEU A 115 -7.82 0.26 -13.69
CA LEU A 115 -7.54 -1.08 -14.22
C LEU A 115 -8.84 -1.81 -14.55
N GLU A 116 -9.90 -1.11 -14.93
CA GLU A 116 -11.19 -1.73 -15.25
C GLU A 116 -11.07 -2.81 -16.34
N TRP A 117 -11.80 -3.93 -16.22
CA TRP A 117 -11.83 -5.02 -17.23
C TRP A 117 -10.49 -5.74 -17.49
N ASN A 118 -9.62 -5.92 -16.48
CA ASN A 118 -8.37 -6.67 -16.65
C ASN A 118 -8.38 -8.09 -16.09
N SER A 119 -9.47 -8.53 -15.45
CA SER A 119 -9.59 -9.86 -14.87
C SER A 119 -8.46 -10.24 -13.91
N LEU A 120 -7.87 -9.25 -13.21
CA LEU A 120 -6.73 -9.44 -12.31
C LEU A 120 -7.01 -10.46 -11.20
N GLY A 121 -8.26 -10.54 -10.75
CA GLY A 121 -8.70 -11.43 -9.68
C GLY A 121 -8.80 -12.91 -10.07
N MET A 122 -8.71 -13.27 -11.35
CA MET A 122 -8.58 -14.68 -11.76
C MET A 122 -7.21 -15.28 -11.43
N TRP A 123 -6.19 -14.44 -11.25
CA TRP A 123 -4.80 -14.86 -11.08
C TRP A 123 -4.34 -14.57 -9.65
N GLU A 124 -4.64 -15.48 -8.72
CA GLU A 124 -4.43 -15.26 -7.27
C GLU A 124 -2.99 -14.85 -6.93
N GLU A 125 -1.99 -15.58 -7.44
CA GLU A 125 -0.57 -15.26 -7.20
C GLU A 125 -0.19 -13.87 -7.75
N GLY A 126 -0.61 -13.56 -8.98
CA GLY A 126 -0.33 -12.28 -9.63
C GLY A 126 -1.00 -11.10 -8.90
N PHE A 127 -2.24 -11.30 -8.44
CA PHE A 127 -2.96 -10.31 -7.66
C PHE A 127 -2.35 -10.10 -6.27
N SER A 128 -1.80 -11.15 -5.65
CA SER A 128 -1.04 -11.04 -4.41
C SER A 128 0.18 -10.15 -4.56
N PHE A 129 0.95 -10.33 -5.64
CA PHE A 129 2.07 -9.45 -5.97
C PHE A 129 1.65 -8.00 -6.21
N PHE A 130 0.52 -7.79 -6.89
CA PHE A 130 -0.07 -6.46 -7.04
C PHE A 130 -0.42 -5.83 -5.69
N CYS A 131 -1.07 -6.58 -4.78
CA CYS A 131 -1.40 -6.14 -3.44
C CYS A 131 -0.16 -5.83 -2.59
N GLN A 132 0.92 -6.61 -2.72
CA GLN A 132 2.20 -6.31 -2.09
C GLN A 132 2.83 -5.02 -2.63
N GLY A 133 2.68 -4.74 -3.93
CA GLY A 133 3.09 -3.47 -4.53
C GLY A 133 2.28 -2.29 -3.97
N LEU A 134 0.96 -2.44 -3.91
CA LEU A 134 0.05 -1.45 -3.34
C LEU A 134 0.36 -1.17 -1.86
N ARG A 135 0.62 -2.21 -1.07
CA ARG A 135 1.01 -2.10 0.35
C ARG A 135 2.23 -1.20 0.55
N ALA A 136 3.22 -1.27 -0.34
CA ALA A 136 4.44 -0.47 -0.27
C ALA A 136 4.30 0.94 -0.88
N ASN A 137 3.24 1.19 -1.64
CA ASN A 137 3.05 2.47 -2.32
C ASN A 137 2.38 3.50 -1.39
N ASN A 138 3.06 4.61 -1.14
CA ASN A 138 2.56 5.70 -0.28
C ASN A 138 2.15 6.96 -1.08
N PHE A 139 1.86 6.82 -2.37
CA PHE A 139 1.57 7.95 -3.26
C PHE A 139 0.22 7.83 -3.98
N LEU A 140 -0.23 6.61 -4.27
CA LEU A 140 -1.48 6.35 -4.96
C LEU A 140 -2.67 6.76 -4.09
N GLN A 141 -3.55 7.61 -4.62
CA GLN A 141 -4.72 8.14 -3.92
C GLN A 141 -6.03 7.52 -4.42
N ARG A 142 -6.12 7.19 -5.72
CA ARG A 142 -7.32 6.64 -6.34
C ARG A 142 -7.01 5.38 -7.11
N LEU A 143 -7.74 4.31 -6.83
CA LEU A 143 -7.60 3.02 -7.49
C LEU A 143 -8.97 2.53 -7.95
N ASP A 144 -9.09 2.25 -9.24
CA ASP A 144 -10.29 1.68 -9.84
C ASP A 144 -10.00 0.27 -10.35
N LEU A 145 -10.68 -0.70 -9.74
CA LEU A 145 -10.58 -2.14 -9.97
C LEU A 145 -11.94 -2.74 -10.38
N ARG A 146 -12.83 -1.94 -10.98
CA ARG A 146 -14.13 -2.43 -11.47
C ARG A 146 -14.00 -3.58 -12.48
N ASN A 147 -14.92 -4.55 -12.46
CA ASN A 147 -14.92 -5.68 -13.41
C ASN A 147 -13.57 -6.40 -13.53
N ASN A 148 -12.90 -6.69 -12.40
CA ASN A 148 -11.62 -7.41 -12.38
C ASN A 148 -11.73 -8.86 -11.91
N GLN A 149 -12.94 -9.39 -11.75
CA GLN A 149 -13.19 -10.75 -11.27
C GLN A 149 -12.52 -11.05 -9.91
N ILE A 150 -12.41 -10.04 -9.04
CA ILE A 150 -11.81 -10.20 -7.71
C ILE A 150 -12.73 -11.07 -6.84
N ASN A 151 -12.20 -12.21 -6.40
CA ASN A 151 -12.90 -13.16 -5.54
C ASN A 151 -12.71 -12.80 -4.04
N HIS A 152 -13.32 -13.58 -3.15
CA HIS A 152 -13.20 -13.39 -1.71
C HIS A 152 -11.76 -13.49 -1.16
N GLN A 153 -10.89 -14.30 -1.79
CA GLN A 153 -9.48 -14.42 -1.38
C GLN A 153 -8.67 -13.20 -1.76
N GLY A 154 -8.80 -12.74 -3.02
CA GLY A 154 -8.18 -11.50 -3.49
C GLY A 154 -8.65 -10.29 -2.68
N ALA A 155 -9.93 -10.23 -2.29
CA ALA A 155 -10.42 -9.19 -1.38
C ALA A 155 -9.76 -9.25 0.01
N GLY A 156 -9.44 -10.44 0.51
CA GLY A 156 -8.67 -10.63 1.74
C GLY A 156 -7.24 -10.10 1.63
N GLU A 157 -6.56 -10.38 0.51
CA GLU A 157 -5.22 -9.83 0.24
C GLU A 157 -5.22 -8.31 0.09
N LEU A 158 -6.23 -7.78 -0.59
CA LEU A 158 -6.42 -6.34 -0.72
C LEU A 158 -6.66 -5.69 0.64
N ALA A 159 -7.47 -6.30 1.51
CA ALA A 159 -7.68 -5.84 2.88
C ALA A 159 -6.37 -5.80 3.69
N MET A 160 -5.52 -6.82 3.56
CA MET A 160 -4.19 -6.84 4.19
C MET A 160 -3.28 -5.71 3.67
N ALA A 161 -3.31 -5.45 2.36
CA ALA A 161 -2.55 -4.36 1.76
C ALA A 161 -3.04 -2.99 2.24
N LEU A 162 -4.37 -2.79 2.29
CA LEU A 162 -5.00 -1.56 2.75
C LEU A 162 -4.72 -1.27 4.22
N THR A 163 -4.64 -2.30 5.07
CA THR A 163 -4.33 -2.13 6.51
C THR A 163 -3.03 -1.35 6.75
N GLN A 164 -2.06 -1.46 5.83
CA GLN A 164 -0.76 -0.78 5.94
C GLN A 164 -0.59 0.37 4.94
N ASN A 165 -1.42 0.46 3.92
CA ASN A 165 -1.37 1.58 2.99
C ASN A 165 -1.84 2.86 3.68
N THR A 166 -1.07 3.93 3.55
CA THR A 166 -1.34 5.23 4.21
C THR A 166 -1.65 6.36 3.23
N SER A 167 -1.90 6.03 1.96
CA SER A 167 -2.04 7.03 0.89
C SER A 167 -3.32 6.91 0.08
N LEU A 168 -3.88 5.70 -0.02
CA LEU A 168 -5.09 5.46 -0.80
C LEU A 168 -6.31 6.06 -0.10
N GLN A 169 -7.08 6.83 -0.86
CA GLN A 169 -8.26 7.56 -0.42
C GLN A 169 -9.54 7.04 -1.08
N GLU A 170 -9.46 6.59 -2.33
CA GLU A 170 -10.61 6.14 -3.10
C GLU A 170 -10.30 4.78 -3.73
N LEU A 171 -11.19 3.82 -3.50
CA LEU A 171 -11.10 2.48 -4.04
C LEU A 171 -12.45 2.07 -4.65
N ASP A 172 -12.45 1.79 -5.95
CA ASP A 172 -13.64 1.30 -6.65
C ASP A 172 -13.51 -0.19 -6.95
N LEU A 173 -14.39 -1.00 -6.37
CA LEU A 173 -14.44 -2.44 -6.53
C LEU A 173 -15.76 -2.91 -7.16
N ARG A 174 -16.55 -2.03 -7.77
CA ARG A 174 -17.86 -2.41 -8.30
C ARG A 174 -17.76 -3.54 -9.34
N TRP A 175 -18.80 -4.38 -9.37
CA TRP A 175 -18.91 -5.50 -10.32
C TRP A 175 -17.72 -6.49 -10.23
N ASN A 176 -17.39 -6.94 -9.02
CA ASN A 176 -16.48 -8.07 -8.77
C ASN A 176 -17.24 -9.21 -8.04
N ASN A 177 -16.53 -10.24 -7.56
CA ASN A 177 -17.12 -11.41 -6.88
C ASN A 177 -16.60 -11.56 -5.44
N ILE A 178 -16.59 -10.45 -4.68
CA ILE A 178 -16.02 -10.36 -3.33
C ILE A 178 -16.76 -11.25 -2.33
N GLY A 179 -18.10 -11.27 -2.39
CA GLY A 179 -18.95 -12.05 -1.49
C GLY A 179 -18.87 -11.64 -0.01
N LEU A 180 -19.53 -12.42 0.85
CA LEU A 180 -19.61 -12.18 2.31
C LEU A 180 -18.22 -12.15 2.98
N LEU A 181 -17.38 -13.15 2.72
CA LEU A 181 -16.07 -13.28 3.38
C LEU A 181 -15.14 -12.12 3.01
N GLY A 182 -15.08 -11.76 1.73
CA GLY A 182 -14.28 -10.62 1.28
C GLY A 182 -14.79 -9.29 1.81
N GLY A 183 -16.13 -9.10 1.86
CA GLY A 183 -16.73 -7.90 2.44
C GLY A 183 -16.38 -7.73 3.92
N ARG A 184 -16.37 -8.83 4.69
CA ARG A 184 -15.98 -8.81 6.11
C ARG A 184 -14.48 -8.53 6.29
N ALA A 185 -13.63 -9.03 5.39
CA ALA A 185 -12.20 -8.71 5.40
C ALA A 185 -11.95 -7.22 5.15
N LEU A 186 -12.64 -6.63 4.17
CA LEU A 186 -12.57 -5.19 3.88
C LEU A 186 -13.10 -4.35 5.05
N LEU A 187 -14.22 -4.75 5.67
CA LEU A 187 -14.73 -4.07 6.86
C LEU A 187 -13.69 -4.09 8.01
N ASN A 188 -13.07 -5.24 8.27
CA ASN A 188 -12.05 -5.36 9.30
C ASN A 188 -10.83 -4.47 9.03
N CYS A 189 -10.40 -4.31 7.77
CA CYS A 189 -9.26 -3.44 7.48
C CYS A 189 -9.57 -1.95 7.69
N LEU A 190 -10.81 -1.51 7.46
CA LEU A 190 -11.23 -0.11 7.67
C LEU A 190 -11.12 0.35 9.12
N HIS A 191 -11.16 -0.56 10.10
CA HIS A 191 -10.92 -0.21 11.50
C HIS A 191 -9.47 0.25 11.75
N SER A 192 -8.52 -0.24 10.95
CA SER A 192 -7.10 0.10 11.06
C SER A 192 -6.66 1.17 10.06
N ASN A 193 -7.22 1.13 8.84
CA ASN A 193 -6.95 2.11 7.81
C ASN A 193 -7.73 3.40 8.07
N LYS A 194 -7.01 4.52 8.22
CA LYS A 194 -7.57 5.85 8.51
C LYS A 194 -7.56 6.79 7.30
N THR A 195 -7.16 6.29 6.13
CA THR A 195 -6.87 7.12 4.96
C THR A 195 -7.90 6.95 3.85
N LEU A 196 -8.54 5.78 3.79
CA LEU A 196 -9.59 5.48 2.82
C LEU A 196 -10.88 6.21 3.19
N LYS A 197 -11.40 6.96 2.23
CA LYS A 197 -12.59 7.83 2.34
C LYS A 197 -13.76 7.32 1.52
N ARG A 198 -13.48 6.66 0.40
CA ARG A 198 -14.50 6.09 -0.47
C ARG A 198 -14.15 4.66 -0.86
N LEU A 199 -15.09 3.75 -0.62
CA LEU A 199 -15.01 2.35 -1.05
C LEU A 199 -16.33 1.95 -1.71
N GLU A 200 -16.29 1.70 -3.01
CA GLU A 200 -17.48 1.33 -3.79
C GLU A 200 -17.56 -0.19 -3.98
N LEU A 201 -18.63 -0.81 -3.45
CA LEU A 201 -18.81 -2.27 -3.44
C LEU A 201 -20.07 -2.73 -4.21
N ALA A 202 -20.75 -1.86 -4.95
CA ALA A 202 -21.95 -2.23 -5.70
C ALA A 202 -21.70 -3.41 -6.66
N GLY A 203 -22.62 -4.37 -6.72
CA GLY A 203 -22.52 -5.53 -7.61
C GLY A 203 -21.52 -6.62 -7.19
N ASN A 204 -21.23 -6.75 -5.88
CA ASN A 204 -20.26 -7.72 -5.34
C ASN A 204 -20.83 -8.89 -4.52
N ASN A 205 -22.16 -9.03 -4.48
CA ASN A 205 -22.84 -10.02 -3.64
C ASN A 205 -22.46 -9.93 -2.13
N VAL A 206 -22.20 -8.70 -1.65
CA VAL A 206 -21.94 -8.42 -0.24
C VAL A 206 -23.27 -8.15 0.47
N PRO A 207 -23.55 -8.77 1.64
CA PRO A 207 -24.78 -8.51 2.38
C PRO A 207 -24.94 -7.04 2.79
N GLY A 208 -26.18 -6.54 2.77
CA GLY A 208 -26.49 -5.14 3.04
C GLY A 208 -26.04 -4.65 4.42
N ASP A 209 -26.03 -5.51 5.43
CA ASP A 209 -25.57 -5.14 6.79
C ASP A 209 -24.07 -4.82 6.81
N ILE A 210 -23.27 -5.54 6.01
CA ILE A 210 -21.83 -5.26 5.88
C ILE A 210 -21.61 -3.98 5.09
N LEU A 211 -22.41 -3.73 4.03
CA LEU A 211 -22.32 -2.49 3.27
C LEU A 211 -22.58 -1.27 4.18
N LYS A 212 -23.64 -1.32 5.01
CA LYS A 212 -23.92 -0.26 6.00
C LYS A 212 -22.78 -0.09 7.00
N ALA A 213 -22.19 -1.18 7.49
CA ALA A 213 -21.06 -1.10 8.41
C ALA A 213 -19.81 -0.51 7.75
N VAL A 214 -19.57 -0.82 6.47
CA VAL A 214 -18.49 -0.23 5.67
C VAL A 214 -18.73 1.28 5.48
N GLU A 215 -19.94 1.69 5.12
CA GLU A 215 -20.33 3.10 5.01
C GLU A 215 -20.09 3.85 6.33
N GLN A 216 -20.56 3.30 7.45
CA GLN A 216 -20.33 3.87 8.79
C GLN A 216 -18.83 4.00 9.10
N ALA A 217 -18.02 2.98 8.79
CA ALA A 217 -16.58 3.03 9.03
C ALA A 217 -15.88 4.12 8.19
N LEU A 218 -16.34 4.35 6.95
CA LEU A 218 -15.82 5.41 6.09
C LEU A 218 -16.24 6.80 6.59
N ASP A 219 -17.48 6.95 7.05
CA ASP A 219 -17.96 8.20 7.65
C ASP A 219 -17.11 8.57 8.88
N HIS A 220 -16.80 7.61 9.75
CA HIS A 220 -15.89 7.82 10.89
C HIS A 220 -14.48 8.24 10.44
N ASN A 221 -13.97 7.72 9.33
CA ASN A 221 -12.68 8.13 8.79
C ASN A 221 -12.74 9.57 8.24
N GLN A 222 -13.84 9.94 7.58
CA GLN A 222 -14.06 11.28 7.07
C GLN A 222 -14.19 12.31 8.20
N ASP A 223 -14.92 11.97 9.27
CA ASP A 223 -15.07 12.78 10.48
C ASP A 223 -13.75 12.94 11.25
N ARG A 224 -12.93 11.89 11.31
CA ARG A 224 -11.59 12.00 11.90
C ARG A 224 -10.73 13.02 11.14
N GLU A 225 -10.81 13.05 9.82
CA GLU A 225 -10.03 13.98 9.02
C GLU A 225 -10.51 15.42 9.22
N THR A 226 -11.82 15.66 9.28
CA THR A 226 -12.36 17.00 9.53
C THR A 226 -11.94 17.50 10.91
N ILE A 227 -12.09 16.68 11.96
CA ILE A 227 -11.64 17.01 13.32
C ILE A 227 -10.14 17.28 13.37
N LEU A 228 -9.32 16.46 12.70
CA LEU A 228 -7.87 16.67 12.65
C LEU A 228 -7.51 17.96 11.91
N SER A 229 -8.18 18.27 10.80
CA SER A 229 -7.97 19.51 10.05
C SER A 229 -8.38 20.74 10.86
N GLU A 230 -9.51 20.67 11.57
CA GLU A 230 -9.97 21.73 12.47
C GLU A 230 -8.98 21.95 13.62
N ALA A 231 -8.53 20.87 14.28
CA ALA A 231 -7.53 20.94 15.32
C ALA A 231 -6.21 21.55 14.80
N GLN A 232 -5.75 21.16 13.60
CA GLN A 232 -4.55 21.72 12.97
C GLN A 232 -4.71 23.21 12.67
N ASN A 233 -5.87 23.62 12.16
CA ASN A 233 -6.19 25.02 11.91
C ASN A 233 -6.21 25.83 13.21
N GLN A 234 -6.79 25.27 14.27
CA GLN A 234 -6.84 25.92 15.57
C GLN A 234 -5.45 26.06 16.21
N VAL A 235 -4.59 25.05 16.10
CA VAL A 235 -3.18 25.14 16.50
C VAL A 235 -2.45 26.21 15.71
N ASN A 236 -2.69 26.33 14.39
CA ASN A 236 -2.09 27.36 13.56
C ASN A 236 -2.54 28.78 13.96
N ILE A 237 -3.82 28.95 14.30
CA ILE A 237 -4.38 30.22 14.78
C ILE A 237 -3.76 30.58 16.13
N LEU A 238 -3.81 29.66 17.11
CA LEU A 238 -3.23 29.87 18.44
C LEU A 238 -1.73 30.16 18.36
N SER A 239 -0.99 29.48 17.47
CA SER A 239 0.43 29.74 17.27
C SER A 239 0.69 31.16 16.75
N LYS A 240 -0.14 31.65 15.82
CA LYS A 240 -0.07 33.04 15.34
C LYS A 240 -0.44 34.04 16.43
N GLU A 241 -1.47 33.76 17.22
CA GLU A 241 -1.87 34.61 18.35
C GLU A 241 -0.76 34.69 19.41
N VAL A 242 -0.15 33.57 19.80
CA VAL A 242 0.97 33.54 20.74
C VAL A 242 2.17 34.34 20.22
N LEU A 243 2.50 34.22 18.93
CA LEU A 243 3.54 35.04 18.29
C LEU A 243 3.20 36.53 18.36
N SER A 244 1.97 36.91 18.00
CA SER A 244 1.53 38.31 18.05
C SER A 244 1.54 38.88 19.48
N LEU A 245 1.09 38.09 20.47
CA LEU A 245 1.12 38.48 21.88
C LEU A 245 2.55 38.59 22.39
N LYS A 246 3.45 37.71 21.95
CA LYS A 246 4.87 37.79 22.29
C LYS A 246 5.51 39.05 21.72
N ASP A 247 5.23 39.38 20.47
CA ASP A 247 5.74 40.60 19.82
C ASP A 247 5.18 41.86 20.48
N GLU A 248 3.88 41.89 20.81
CA GLU A 248 3.23 42.99 21.52
C GLU A 248 3.80 43.16 22.94
N LYS A 249 4.01 42.06 23.68
CA LYS A 249 4.62 42.09 25.01
C LYS A 249 6.08 42.50 24.99
N ASN A 250 6.84 42.07 23.98
CA ASN A 250 8.21 42.53 23.77
C ASN A 250 8.23 44.03 23.48
N LYS A 251 7.31 44.53 22.65
CA LYS A 251 7.18 45.96 22.39
C LYS A 251 6.84 46.75 23.66
N GLN A 252 5.84 46.30 24.42
CA GLN A 252 5.48 46.90 25.72
C GLN A 252 6.67 46.88 26.71
N PHE A 253 7.47 45.81 26.70
CA PHE A 253 8.66 45.72 27.52
C PHE A 253 9.73 46.72 27.09
N MET A 254 9.98 46.87 25.79
CA MET A 254 10.93 47.87 25.27
C MET A 254 10.45 49.30 25.57
N ASP A 255 9.16 49.60 25.36
CA ASP A 255 8.57 50.91 25.70
C ASP A 255 8.70 51.21 27.21
N PHE A 256 8.52 50.20 28.07
CA PHE A 256 8.72 50.33 29.51
C PHE A 256 10.20 50.57 29.85
N VAL A 257 11.13 49.84 29.23
CA VAL A 257 12.58 50.04 29.40
C VAL A 257 12.97 51.46 28.99
N ASP A 258 12.50 51.94 27.84
CA ASP A 258 12.73 53.31 27.38
C ASP A 258 12.17 54.35 28.35
N THR A 259 11.00 54.08 28.95
CA THR A 259 10.39 54.96 29.95
C THR A 259 11.22 54.98 31.24
N VAL A 260 11.70 53.83 31.70
CA VAL A 260 12.58 53.71 32.87
C VAL A 260 13.90 54.45 32.63
N ASP A 261 14.49 54.33 31.45
CA ASP A 261 15.74 55.01 31.12
C ASP A 261 15.55 56.53 31.01
N LYS A 262 14.44 57.00 30.43
CA LYS A 262 14.06 58.44 30.50
C LYS A 262 13.89 58.93 31.94
N GLN A 263 13.21 58.17 32.81
CA GLN A 263 13.07 58.53 34.21
C GLN A 263 14.41 58.57 34.95
N LYS A 264 15.34 57.64 34.65
CA LYS A 264 16.70 57.68 35.20
C LYS A 264 17.46 58.91 34.72
N GLU A 265 17.36 59.28 33.45
CA GLU A 265 17.97 60.50 32.93
C GLU A 265 17.39 61.76 33.59
N GLU A 266 16.07 61.85 33.72
CA GLU A 266 15.40 62.96 34.40
C GLU A 266 15.79 63.04 35.88
N ARG A 267 15.86 61.89 36.56
CA ARG A 267 16.33 61.80 37.93
C ARG A 267 17.79 62.25 38.05
N ALA A 268 18.67 61.81 37.14
CA ALA A 268 20.06 62.26 37.13
C ALA A 268 20.21 63.77 36.86
N ARG A 269 19.35 64.35 36.00
CA ARG A 269 19.28 65.80 35.77
C ARG A 269 18.77 66.54 37.01
N SER A 270 17.73 66.03 37.66
CA SER A 270 17.17 66.58 38.91
C SER A 270 18.19 66.51 40.04
N GLU A 271 18.91 65.39 40.19
CA GLU A 271 19.99 65.21 41.16
C GLU A 271 21.11 66.20 40.90
N LYS A 272 21.57 66.38 39.65
CA LYS A 272 22.54 67.42 39.27
C LYS A 272 22.06 68.84 39.59
N MET A 273 20.80 69.16 39.28
CA MET A 273 20.20 70.47 39.59
C MET A 273 20.12 70.71 41.10
N SER A 274 19.73 69.69 41.87
CA SER A 274 19.68 69.77 43.33
C SER A 274 21.08 69.93 43.93
N ALA A 275 22.08 69.21 43.42
CA ALA A 275 23.47 69.34 43.83
C ALA A 275 24.03 70.73 43.52
N ALA A 276 23.74 71.29 42.34
CA ALA A 276 24.11 72.65 41.99
C ALA A 276 23.47 73.68 42.93
N ARG A 277 22.19 73.50 43.27
CA ARG A 277 21.46 74.39 44.20
C ARG A 277 21.99 74.29 45.62
N VAL A 278 22.35 73.09 46.08
CA VAL A 278 23.02 72.88 47.37
C VAL A 278 24.39 73.58 47.37
N SER A 279 25.18 73.47 46.30
CA SER A 279 26.46 74.17 46.18
C SER A 279 26.29 75.69 46.25
N GLN A 280 25.31 76.25 45.55
CA GLN A 280 25.01 77.69 45.60
C GLN A 280 24.57 78.15 47.00
N LEU A 281 23.74 77.35 47.69
CA LEU A 281 23.34 77.64 49.06
C LEU A 281 24.51 77.56 50.03
N GLN A 282 25.44 76.63 49.81
CA GLN A 282 26.67 76.50 50.60
C GLN A 282 27.58 77.72 50.41
N GLU A 283 27.79 78.17 49.16
CA GLU A 283 28.54 79.39 48.86
C GLU A 283 27.90 80.63 49.53
N ALA A 284 26.58 80.79 49.43
CA ALA A 284 25.87 81.89 50.09
C ALA A 284 25.97 81.82 51.62
N LEU A 285 25.97 80.61 52.20
CA LEU A 285 26.14 80.42 53.63
C LEU A 285 27.57 80.80 54.07
N ASP A 286 28.58 80.41 53.29
CA ASP A 286 29.98 80.75 53.56
C ASP A 286 30.22 82.27 53.45
N GLU A 287 29.58 82.93 52.49
CA GLU A 287 29.56 84.40 52.41
C GLU A 287 28.93 85.04 53.66
N GLN A 288 27.79 84.52 54.12
CA GLN A 288 27.14 85.00 55.36
C GLN A 288 28.03 84.76 56.59
N TYR A 289 28.71 83.63 56.69
CA TYR A 289 29.69 83.36 57.75
C TYR A 289 30.86 84.35 57.70
N SER A 290 31.36 84.68 56.51
CA SER A 290 32.41 85.69 56.31
C SER A 290 31.95 87.09 56.75
N ILE A 291 30.74 87.50 56.36
CA ILE A 291 30.13 88.77 56.78
C ILE A 291 29.95 88.80 58.31
N MET A 292 29.40 87.74 58.89
CA MET A 292 29.22 87.62 60.34
C MET A 292 30.55 87.71 61.09
N ASN A 293 31.61 87.06 60.59
CA ASN A 293 32.95 87.17 61.18
C ASN A 293 33.53 88.59 61.08
N SER A 294 33.31 89.28 59.96
CA SER A 294 33.68 90.69 59.79
C SER A 294 32.90 91.62 60.75
N LEU A 295 31.61 91.37 60.95
CA LEU A 295 30.80 92.11 61.92
C LEU A 295 31.24 91.82 63.35
N LYS A 296 31.59 90.56 63.67
CA LYS A 296 32.11 90.16 64.97
C LYS A 296 33.42 90.86 65.31
N THR A 297 34.35 90.96 64.37
CA THR A 297 35.61 91.71 64.58
C THR A 297 35.36 93.21 64.75
N LYS A 298 34.44 93.80 63.98
CA LYS A 298 34.03 95.20 64.18
C LYS A 298 33.40 95.43 65.55
N LEU A 299 32.55 94.52 66.03
CA LEU A 299 31.93 94.59 67.35
C LEU A 299 33.00 94.53 68.45
N GLN A 300 33.95 93.61 68.37
CA GLN A 300 35.06 93.51 69.31
C GLN A 300 35.90 94.80 69.36
N MET A 301 36.12 95.46 68.21
CA MET A 301 36.82 96.75 68.16
C MET A 301 36.01 97.87 68.83
N THR A 302 34.68 97.87 68.68
CA THR A 302 33.83 98.86 69.37
C THR A 302 33.72 98.61 70.87
N GLU A 303 33.68 97.35 71.31
CA GLU A 303 33.71 96.98 72.73
C GLU A 303 35.05 97.38 73.37
N ALA A 304 36.17 97.18 72.67
CA ALA A 304 37.47 97.67 73.12
C ALA A 304 37.52 99.20 73.25
N ALA A 305 36.90 99.94 72.32
CA ALA A 305 36.80 101.41 72.42
C ALA A 305 35.92 101.85 73.60
N LEU A 306 34.87 101.10 73.92
CA LEU A 306 33.99 101.38 75.05
C LEU A 306 34.70 101.17 76.39
N THR A 307 35.44 100.07 76.55
CA THR A 307 36.23 99.82 77.78
C THR A 307 37.31 100.89 78.02
N LEU A 308 37.91 101.43 76.96
CA LEU A 308 38.85 102.55 77.06
C LEU A 308 38.16 103.86 77.50
N SER A 309 36.91 104.07 77.08
CA SER A 309 36.08 105.19 77.54
C SER A 309 35.69 105.05 79.01
N GLU A 310 35.35 103.85 79.45
CA GLU A 310 35.00 103.57 80.85
C GLU A 310 36.19 103.78 81.80
N GLN A 311 37.43 103.46 81.38
CA GLN A 311 38.64 103.77 82.13
C GLN A 311 38.90 105.29 82.30
N LYS A 312 38.50 106.11 81.31
CA LYS A 312 38.56 107.58 81.41
C LYS A 312 37.54 108.15 82.40
N VAL A 313 36.37 107.53 82.51
CA VAL A 313 35.35 107.92 83.50
C VAL A 313 35.78 107.54 84.92
N HIS A 314 36.46 106.40 85.08
CA HIS A 314 36.98 105.97 86.38
C HIS A 314 38.07 106.89 86.93
N THR A 315 39.00 107.35 86.07
CA THR A 315 40.06 108.31 86.45
C THR A 315 39.53 109.70 86.77
N LEU A 316 38.38 110.11 86.22
CA LEU A 316 37.68 111.33 86.61
C LEU A 316 36.94 111.19 87.97
N GLY A 317 36.58 109.97 88.36
CA GLY A 317 35.94 109.68 89.65
C GLY A 317 36.85 109.86 90.87
N GLU A 318 38.13 109.49 90.74
CA GLU A 318 39.11 109.57 91.85
C GLU A 318 39.50 111.02 92.21
N LEU A 319 39.51 111.93 91.23
CA LEU A 319 39.75 113.36 91.43
C LEU A 319 38.61 114.06 92.19
N LEU A 320 37.38 113.53 92.10
CA LEU A 320 36.19 114.11 92.71
C LEU A 320 35.99 113.68 94.17
N SER A 321 36.60 112.56 94.58
CA SER A 321 36.67 112.12 95.99
C SER A 321 37.69 112.90 96.83
N ALA A 322 38.76 113.42 96.22
CA ALA A 322 39.79 114.19 96.93
C ALA A 322 39.33 115.61 97.33
N MET A 323 38.53 116.28 96.49
CA MET A 323 38.01 117.62 96.79
C MET A 323 36.89 117.64 97.85
N LYS A 324 36.20 116.52 98.08
CA LYS A 324 35.11 116.43 99.07
C LYS A 324 35.59 116.31 100.52
N GLN A 325 36.90 116.13 100.76
CA GLN A 325 37.46 115.91 102.09
C GLN A 325 38.05 117.18 102.75
N GLU A 326 38.26 118.28 101.99
CA GLU A 326 38.72 119.58 102.52
C GLU A 326 37.58 120.57 102.85
N GLN A 327 36.36 120.34 102.36
CA GLN A 327 35.28 121.33 102.48
C GLN A 327 34.49 121.24 103.81
N ASN A 328 34.67 120.18 104.60
CA ASN A 328 33.82 119.87 105.76
C ASN A 328 34.41 120.22 107.14
N SER A 329 35.48 121.01 107.24
CA SER A 329 36.07 121.35 108.57
C SER A 329 36.25 122.84 108.87
N VAL A 330 35.66 123.77 108.10
CA VAL A 330 35.77 125.22 108.36
C VAL A 330 34.42 125.94 108.53
N ALA A 331 33.29 125.27 108.28
CA ALA A 331 31.97 125.92 108.29
C ALA A 331 31.20 125.88 109.64
N GLU A 332 31.84 125.52 110.76
CA GLU A 332 31.22 125.58 112.11
C GLU A 332 32.09 126.30 113.16
N SER A 333 32.91 127.26 112.73
CA SER A 333 33.16 128.47 113.54
C SER A 333 32.20 129.59 113.11
N HIS A 334 30.95 129.19 112.96
CA HIS A 334 29.76 129.88 113.41
C HIS A 334 29.92 131.35 113.84
N PHE A 335 29.05 132.17 113.26
CA PHE A 335 28.09 132.88 114.09
C PHE A 335 28.67 134.07 114.86
N ARG A 336 29.12 135.05 114.07
CA ARG A 336 28.75 136.44 114.35
C ARG A 336 28.03 136.98 113.13
N GLU A 337 26.72 137.15 113.30
CA GLU A 337 26.10 138.48 113.31
C GLU A 337 25.82 138.90 111.86
N LEU A 338 24.69 138.47 111.29
CA LEU A 338 23.37 138.98 111.64
C LEU A 338 23.37 140.51 111.70
N GLN A 339 22.61 141.13 110.79
CA GLN A 339 22.49 142.56 110.54
C GLN A 339 23.62 143.12 109.66
N GLN A 340 23.41 143.23 108.36
CA GLN A 340 22.47 144.23 107.88
C GLN A 340 21.28 143.60 107.15
N GLN A 341 20.23 143.44 107.95
CA GLN A 341 18.88 143.18 107.49
C GLN A 341 18.45 144.26 106.51
N LYS A 342 17.82 143.79 105.42
CA LYS A 342 16.51 144.23 104.91
C LYS A 342 16.37 145.73 104.68
N GLN A 343 16.15 146.20 103.47
CA GLN A 343 14.97 145.91 102.63
C GLN A 343 15.28 146.69 101.34
N GLU A 344 15.55 145.98 100.24
CA GLU A 344 14.70 145.93 99.04
C GLU A 344 14.47 147.30 98.39
N GLY A 345 14.70 147.48 97.10
CA GLY A 345 14.26 146.63 96.01
C GLY A 345 13.67 147.55 94.93
N ALA A 346 13.49 147.01 93.73
CA ALA A 346 13.07 147.73 92.51
C ALA A 346 14.16 148.67 91.97
N ASP A 347 15.02 148.29 91.02
CA ASP A 347 14.64 148.16 89.61
C ASP A 347 15.68 147.39 88.79
N ARG A 348 15.87 146.09 89.05
CA ARG A 348 16.57 145.19 88.10
C ARG A 348 15.84 143.88 87.82
N GLU A 349 14.60 143.76 88.25
CA GLU A 349 13.71 142.62 88.01
C GLU A 349 13.07 142.65 86.59
N SER A 350 13.13 143.79 85.87
CA SER A 350 12.53 143.89 84.53
C SER A 350 13.36 143.25 83.40
N LYS A 351 14.67 143.02 83.60
CA LYS A 351 15.55 142.43 82.55
C LYS A 351 15.61 140.90 82.56
N LEU A 352 15.33 140.25 83.68
CA LEU A 352 15.39 138.78 83.79
C LEU A 352 14.09 138.06 83.39
N LEU A 353 12.98 138.78 83.29
CA LEU A 353 11.67 138.22 82.87
C LEU A 353 11.57 137.95 81.35
N HIS A 354 12.43 138.55 80.52
CA HIS A 354 12.42 138.29 79.07
C HIS A 354 13.14 136.98 78.71
N ASP A 355 14.25 136.66 79.38
CA ASP A 355 15.04 135.45 79.10
C ASP A 355 14.37 134.17 79.63
N LEU A 356 13.50 134.26 80.65
CA LEU A 356 12.77 133.11 81.20
C LEU A 356 11.61 132.65 80.29
N SER A 357 11.02 133.56 79.50
CA SER A 357 9.94 133.25 78.57
C SER A 357 10.43 132.39 77.39
N ALA A 358 11.60 132.72 76.82
CA ALA A 358 12.18 132.01 75.69
C ALA A 358 12.63 130.56 76.03
N ALA A 359 13.02 130.30 77.28
CA ALA A 359 13.37 128.97 77.76
C ALA A 359 12.14 128.07 78.01
N SER A 360 10.96 128.67 78.26
CA SER A 360 9.72 127.93 78.53
C SER A 360 9.08 127.36 77.26
N GLU A 361 9.10 128.11 76.14
CA GLU A 361 8.55 127.65 74.86
C GLU A 361 9.34 126.48 74.27
N LYS A 362 10.68 126.49 74.42
CA LYS A 362 11.54 125.41 73.93
C LYS A 362 11.36 124.10 74.71
N ASN A 363 11.06 124.18 76.01
CA ASN A 363 10.73 123.02 76.84
C ASN A 363 9.36 122.42 76.51
N LEU A 364 8.39 123.24 76.08
CA LEU A 364 7.08 122.75 75.67
C LEU A 364 7.13 122.00 74.32
N LEU A 365 7.94 122.49 73.37
CA LEU A 365 8.10 121.86 72.05
C LEU A 365 8.79 120.49 72.16
N LEU A 366 9.83 120.37 73.00
CA LEU A 366 10.55 119.11 73.22
C LEU A 366 9.67 118.07 73.92
N ARG A 367 8.82 118.47 74.87
CA ARG A 367 7.83 117.56 75.49
C ARG A 367 6.82 117.03 74.48
N ASN A 368 6.29 117.90 73.61
CA ASN A 368 5.35 117.47 72.58
C ASN A 368 6.00 116.48 71.58
N GLN A 369 7.28 116.64 71.24
CA GLN A 369 8.02 115.70 70.38
C GLN A 369 8.27 114.35 71.08
N VAL A 370 8.57 114.35 72.37
CA VAL A 370 8.71 113.12 73.17
C VAL A 370 7.37 112.38 73.25
N ASP A 371 6.27 113.08 73.55
CA ASP A 371 4.93 112.48 73.61
C ASP A 371 4.50 111.89 72.25
N GLU A 372 4.88 112.51 71.13
CA GLU A 372 4.56 112.01 69.79
C GLU A 372 5.40 110.77 69.42
N LEU A 373 6.68 110.72 69.82
CA LEU A 373 7.53 109.55 69.66
C LEU A 373 7.09 108.39 70.55
N GLU A 374 6.67 108.66 71.78
CA GLU A 374 6.10 107.65 72.69
C GLU A 374 4.82 107.04 72.13
N ARG A 375 3.93 107.86 71.53
CA ARG A 375 2.73 107.35 70.83
C ARG A 375 3.09 106.48 69.63
N LYS A 376 4.09 106.86 68.83
CA LYS A 376 4.57 106.07 67.67
C LYS A 376 5.18 104.74 68.12
N CYS A 377 5.99 104.73 69.17
CA CYS A 377 6.53 103.51 69.77
C CYS A 377 5.41 102.58 70.26
N LYS A 378 4.36 103.12 70.89
CA LYS A 378 3.23 102.34 71.38
C LYS A 378 2.44 101.67 70.25
N VAL A 379 2.15 102.43 69.18
CA VAL A 379 1.49 101.89 67.97
C VAL A 379 2.34 100.81 67.29
N GLN A 380 3.66 101.01 67.19
CA GLN A 380 4.56 99.98 66.62
C GLN A 380 4.65 98.74 67.51
N GLN A 381 4.60 98.91 68.84
CA GLN A 381 4.58 97.80 69.79
C GLN A 381 3.29 96.98 69.66
N ASP A 382 2.15 97.63 69.49
CA ASP A 382 0.85 96.98 69.25
C ASP A 382 0.82 96.24 67.91
N GLN A 383 1.38 96.84 66.84
CA GLN A 383 1.53 96.17 65.52
C GLN A 383 2.45 94.95 65.59
N LEU A 384 3.58 95.05 66.31
CA LEU A 384 4.49 93.91 66.54
C LEU A 384 3.82 92.79 67.33
N PHE A 385 2.96 93.13 68.30
CA PHE A 385 2.18 92.15 69.05
C PHE A 385 1.19 91.42 68.14
N GLN A 386 0.46 92.14 67.29
CA GLN A 386 -0.48 91.55 66.34
C GLN A 386 0.20 90.60 65.34
N VAL A 387 1.32 91.04 64.74
CA VAL A 387 2.08 90.20 63.79
C VAL A 387 2.65 88.96 64.48
N LYS A 388 3.10 89.06 65.74
CA LYS A 388 3.53 87.90 66.52
C LYS A 388 2.37 86.92 66.75
N GLN A 389 1.18 87.42 67.06
CA GLN A 389 0.00 86.60 67.28
C GLN A 389 -0.43 85.86 65.99
N ASP A 390 -0.44 86.56 64.86
CA ASP A 390 -0.77 85.98 63.55
C ASP A 390 0.28 84.93 63.12
N LEU A 391 1.57 85.19 63.36
CA LEU A 391 2.64 84.23 63.11
C LEU A 391 2.49 82.98 63.99
N THR A 392 2.12 83.13 65.26
CA THR A 392 1.88 81.97 66.14
C THR A 392 0.67 81.15 65.67
N ASN A 393 -0.40 81.80 65.22
CA ASN A 393 -1.60 81.11 64.73
C ASN A 393 -1.33 80.34 63.43
N THR A 394 -0.69 80.98 62.45
CA THR A 394 -0.31 80.33 61.18
C THR A 394 0.70 79.19 61.39
N THR A 395 1.64 79.35 62.33
CA THR A 395 2.55 78.27 62.70
C THR A 395 1.81 77.07 63.33
N ALA A 396 0.79 77.31 64.15
CA ALA A 396 -0.02 76.26 64.74
C ALA A 396 -0.87 75.54 63.66
N GLU A 397 -1.48 76.27 62.73
CA GLU A 397 -2.25 75.69 61.62
C GLU A 397 -1.39 74.83 60.69
N LEU A 398 -0.18 75.28 60.35
CA LEU A 398 0.74 74.50 59.52
C LEU A 398 1.22 73.22 60.22
N LYS A 399 1.46 73.29 61.54
CA LYS A 399 1.77 72.10 62.34
C LYS A 399 0.61 71.10 62.35
N LEU A 400 -0.62 71.56 62.50
CA LEU A 400 -1.79 70.68 62.47
C LEU A 400 -1.93 69.99 61.11
N ARG A 401 -1.81 70.74 60.00
CA ARG A 401 -1.85 70.17 58.64
C ARG A 401 -0.73 69.17 58.38
N ALA A 402 0.47 69.40 58.93
CA ALA A 402 1.57 68.44 58.83
C ALA A 402 1.23 67.12 59.54
N VAL A 403 0.69 67.20 60.76
CA VAL A 403 0.25 66.01 61.52
C VAL A 403 -0.86 65.25 60.77
N GLU A 404 -1.87 65.95 60.24
CA GLU A 404 -2.93 65.31 59.45
C GLU A 404 -2.41 64.63 58.18
N ALA A 405 -1.39 65.20 57.52
CA ALA A 405 -0.77 64.60 56.35
C ALA A 405 0.06 63.36 56.71
N GLU A 406 0.79 63.39 57.82
CA GLU A 406 1.52 62.23 58.35
C GLU A 406 0.57 61.08 58.72
N GLU A 407 -0.56 61.36 59.38
CA GLU A 407 -1.55 60.35 59.72
C GLU A 407 -2.17 59.69 58.46
N ARG A 408 -2.44 60.46 57.42
CA ARG A 408 -2.95 59.93 56.13
C ARG A 408 -1.93 59.01 55.47
N LEU A 409 -0.66 59.41 55.45
CA LEU A 409 0.43 58.59 54.89
C LEU A 409 0.60 57.28 55.68
N GLU A 410 0.53 57.36 57.01
CA GLU A 410 0.64 56.20 57.91
C GLU A 410 -0.53 55.22 57.67
N MET A 411 -1.75 55.73 57.47
CA MET A 411 -2.91 54.91 57.12
C MET A 411 -2.76 54.22 55.76
N GLU A 412 -2.31 54.92 54.71
CA GLU A 412 -2.08 54.29 53.41
C GLU A 412 -0.97 53.24 53.47
N LYS A 413 0.14 53.52 54.18
CA LYS A 413 1.21 52.56 54.39
C LYS A 413 0.72 51.29 55.07
N ARG A 414 -0.17 51.39 56.06
CA ARG A 414 -0.82 50.24 56.70
C ARG A 414 -1.70 49.45 55.72
N ARG A 415 -2.48 50.13 54.88
CA ARG A 415 -3.31 49.48 53.86
C ARG A 415 -2.48 48.72 52.83
N PHE A 416 -1.40 49.33 52.32
CA PHE A 416 -0.50 48.66 51.39
C PHE A 416 0.19 47.46 52.02
N LYS A 417 0.63 47.58 53.28
CA LYS A 417 1.24 46.46 54.01
C LYS A 417 0.26 45.29 54.16
N GLN A 418 -0.97 45.56 54.56
CA GLN A 418 -2.03 44.54 54.67
C GLN A 418 -2.28 43.84 53.32
N SER A 419 -2.43 44.62 52.24
CA SER A 419 -2.64 44.06 50.90
C SER A 419 -1.48 43.20 50.43
N LEU A 420 -0.25 43.51 50.83
CA LEU A 420 0.95 42.75 50.47
C LEU A 420 1.01 41.43 51.24
N GLU A 421 0.67 41.44 52.53
CA GLU A 421 0.53 40.24 53.37
C GLU A 421 -0.57 39.31 52.82
N ASP A 422 -1.72 39.87 52.41
CA ASP A 422 -2.81 39.10 51.80
C ASP A 422 -2.37 38.43 50.49
N MET A 423 -1.69 39.17 49.60
CA MET A 423 -1.16 38.63 48.34
C MET A 423 -0.08 37.57 48.56
N GLU A 424 0.80 37.73 49.55
CA GLU A 424 1.78 36.71 49.93
C GLU A 424 1.10 35.45 50.45
N SER A 425 0.06 35.60 51.27
CA SER A 425 -0.71 34.46 51.80
C SER A 425 -1.38 33.66 50.66
N LEU A 426 -1.89 34.36 49.65
CA LEU A 426 -2.52 33.77 48.47
C LEU A 426 -1.49 33.03 47.62
N ARG A 427 -0.34 33.65 47.37
CA ARG A 427 0.79 33.02 46.67
C ARG A 427 1.25 31.74 47.35
N VAL A 428 1.34 31.72 48.68
CA VAL A 428 1.73 30.52 49.44
C VAL A 428 0.68 29.41 49.31
N LYS A 429 -0.61 29.74 49.30
CA LYS A 429 -1.68 28.76 49.05
C LYS A 429 -1.58 28.17 47.65
N GLU A 430 -1.49 29.02 46.62
CA GLU A 430 -1.38 28.56 45.22
C GLU A 430 -0.14 27.69 44.99
N VAL A 431 1.02 28.08 45.54
CA VAL A 431 2.25 27.27 45.44
C VAL A 431 2.08 25.91 46.12
N ARG A 432 1.36 25.85 47.25
CA ARG A 432 1.10 24.60 47.96
C ARG A 432 0.16 23.70 47.15
N GLU A 433 -0.90 24.25 46.55
CA GLU A 433 -1.82 23.51 45.69
C GLU A 433 -1.13 23.00 44.42
N LEU A 434 -0.32 23.84 43.76
CA LEU A 434 0.52 23.42 42.63
C LEU A 434 1.48 22.29 42.99
N SER A 435 2.10 22.36 44.18
CA SER A 435 3.01 21.32 44.66
C SER A 435 2.27 19.99 44.92
N GLN A 436 1.06 20.06 45.49
CA GLN A 436 0.21 18.89 45.70
C GLN A 436 -0.26 18.28 44.38
N ALA A 437 -0.74 19.09 43.45
CA ALA A 437 -1.15 18.66 42.12
C ALA A 437 0.01 18.00 41.35
N LYS A 438 1.22 18.57 41.45
CA LYS A 438 2.43 17.99 40.86
C LYS A 438 2.78 16.63 41.47
N ALA A 439 2.67 16.48 42.80
CA ALA A 439 2.93 15.22 43.48
C ALA A 439 1.90 14.14 43.07
N ALA A 440 0.62 14.50 42.97
CA ALA A 440 -0.44 13.60 42.52
C ALA A 440 -0.21 13.13 41.07
N ALA A 441 0.13 14.07 40.17
CA ALA A 441 0.43 13.74 38.77
C ALA A 441 1.65 12.81 38.62
N LEU A 442 2.69 13.00 39.44
CA LEU A 442 3.85 12.11 39.45
C LEU A 442 3.50 10.70 39.95
N ALA A 443 2.63 10.59 40.96
CA ALA A 443 2.17 9.30 41.47
C ALA A 443 1.30 8.55 40.46
N GLU A 444 0.36 9.24 39.81
CA GLU A 444 -0.45 8.70 38.69
C GLU A 444 0.44 8.21 37.55
N ARG A 445 1.44 9.01 37.16
CA ARG A 445 2.41 8.64 36.13
C ARG A 445 3.20 7.38 36.51
N GLY A 446 3.65 7.27 37.76
CA GLY A 446 4.35 6.08 38.26
C GLY A 446 3.50 4.82 38.16
N ARG A 447 2.22 4.88 38.58
CA ARG A 447 1.27 3.76 38.44
C ARG A 447 1.05 3.37 36.98
N ALA A 448 0.89 4.35 36.09
CA ALA A 448 0.73 4.10 34.66
C ALA A 448 1.99 3.45 34.05
N GLU A 449 3.19 3.87 34.46
CA GLU A 449 4.46 3.27 34.04
C GLU A 449 4.58 1.81 34.53
N GLU A 450 4.19 1.51 35.77
CA GLU A 450 4.19 0.14 36.30
C GLU A 450 3.21 -0.78 35.55
N GLU A 451 1.97 -0.32 35.30
CA GLU A 451 0.98 -1.08 34.53
C GLU A 451 1.45 -1.30 33.08
N LEU A 452 2.09 -0.30 32.47
CA LEU A 452 2.68 -0.44 31.14
C LEU A 452 3.78 -1.52 31.13
N ILE A 453 4.62 -1.58 32.17
CA ILE A 453 5.66 -2.61 32.30
C ILE A 453 5.02 -4.00 32.42
N LYS A 454 3.98 -4.15 33.26
CA LYS A 454 3.25 -5.42 33.40
C LYS A 454 2.65 -5.88 32.08
N VAL A 455 1.90 -5.01 31.40
CA VAL A 455 1.28 -5.32 30.09
C VAL A 455 2.34 -5.69 29.05
N ARG A 456 3.47 -4.96 28.99
CA ARG A 456 4.58 -5.29 28.09
C ARG A 456 5.21 -6.65 28.39
N SER A 457 5.39 -6.98 29.67
CA SER A 457 5.94 -8.27 30.07
C SER A 457 5.01 -9.43 29.72
N GLN A 458 3.70 -9.24 29.90
CA GLN A 458 2.69 -10.24 29.55
C GLN A 458 2.59 -10.42 28.04
N ALA A 459 2.57 -9.33 27.27
CA ALA A 459 2.57 -9.39 25.81
C ALA A 459 3.80 -10.13 25.26
N ARG A 460 4.99 -9.90 25.84
CA ARG A 460 6.21 -10.63 25.47
C ARG A 460 6.11 -12.12 25.76
N LEU A 461 5.54 -12.50 26.91
CA LEU A 461 5.35 -13.91 27.27
C LEU A 461 4.37 -14.60 26.30
N GLU A 462 3.25 -13.94 25.98
CA GLU A 462 2.27 -14.47 25.02
C GLU A 462 2.87 -14.59 23.61
N GLU A 463 3.68 -13.62 23.18
CA GLU A 463 4.38 -13.68 21.89
C GLU A 463 5.38 -14.83 21.84
N GLN A 464 6.14 -15.04 22.92
CA GLN A 464 7.09 -16.15 23.03
C GLN A 464 6.37 -17.52 22.98
N GLN A 465 5.26 -17.67 23.69
CA GLN A 465 4.45 -18.90 23.65
C GLN A 465 3.85 -19.15 22.25
N ARG A 466 3.43 -18.10 21.55
CA ARG A 466 2.94 -18.22 20.16
C ARG A 466 4.05 -18.65 19.20
N LEU A 467 5.25 -18.12 19.38
CA LEU A 467 6.41 -18.51 18.58
C LEU A 467 6.76 -19.99 18.81
N GLU A 468 6.86 -20.43 20.07
CA GLU A 468 7.11 -21.83 20.41
C GLU A 468 6.05 -22.76 19.79
N HIS A 469 4.77 -22.39 19.87
CA HIS A 469 3.69 -23.16 19.26
C HIS A 469 3.77 -23.21 17.72
N LEU A 470 4.14 -22.10 17.07
CA LEU A 470 4.31 -22.04 15.62
C LEU A 470 5.54 -22.85 15.17
N GLU A 471 6.63 -22.83 15.92
CA GLU A 471 7.82 -23.64 15.67
C GLU A 471 7.52 -25.14 15.75
N GLU A 472 6.77 -25.56 16.77
CA GLU A 472 6.34 -26.95 16.91
C GLU A 472 5.42 -27.37 15.76
N LYS A 473 4.48 -26.52 15.36
CA LYS A 473 3.61 -26.78 14.20
C LYS A 473 4.40 -26.86 12.89
N LEU A 474 5.39 -25.98 12.70
CA LEU A 474 6.26 -26.01 11.53
C LEU A 474 7.08 -27.30 11.49
N ARG A 475 7.58 -27.76 12.63
CA ARG A 475 8.30 -29.03 12.75
C ARG A 475 7.42 -30.21 12.34
N LEU A 476 6.20 -30.30 12.88
CA LEU A 476 5.24 -31.37 12.54
C LEU A 476 4.87 -31.35 11.05
N MET A 477 4.66 -30.17 10.47
CA MET A 477 4.38 -30.03 9.04
C MET A 477 5.58 -30.45 8.18
N THR A 478 6.80 -30.19 8.65
CA THR A 478 8.03 -30.60 7.96
C THR A 478 8.18 -32.13 7.99
N GLU A 479 7.95 -32.75 9.15
CA GLU A 479 7.96 -34.21 9.31
C GLU A 479 6.92 -34.86 8.38
N SER A 480 5.68 -34.36 8.36
CA SER A 480 4.62 -34.86 7.46
C SER A 480 4.95 -34.69 5.98
N ARG A 481 5.55 -33.55 5.59
CA ARG A 481 6.01 -33.32 4.22
C ARG A 481 7.08 -34.32 3.82
N ASP A 482 8.05 -34.56 4.68
CA ASP A 482 9.18 -35.46 4.40
C ASP A 482 8.70 -36.93 4.32
N GLU A 483 7.73 -37.33 5.14
CA GLU A 483 7.03 -38.62 5.03
C GLU A 483 6.29 -38.77 3.69
N ALA A 484 5.53 -37.75 3.27
CA ALA A 484 4.83 -37.75 2.00
C ALA A 484 5.80 -37.80 0.81
N GLN A 485 6.92 -37.08 0.89
CA GLN A 485 7.97 -37.10 -0.13
C GLN A 485 8.62 -38.49 -0.23
N ASN A 486 8.92 -39.12 0.90
CA ASN A 486 9.44 -40.50 0.94
C ASN A 486 8.43 -41.51 0.35
N CYS A 487 7.14 -41.35 0.61
CA CYS A 487 6.10 -42.18 -0.01
C CYS A 487 6.05 -42.00 -1.53
N CYS A 488 6.15 -40.76 -2.01
CA CYS A 488 6.19 -40.45 -3.44
C CYS A 488 7.43 -41.05 -4.13
N LEU A 489 8.59 -41.00 -3.47
CA LEU A 489 9.82 -41.65 -3.98
C LEU A 489 9.67 -43.16 -4.10
N LYS A 490 9.15 -43.83 -3.04
CA LYS A 490 8.87 -45.27 -3.09
C LYS A 490 7.87 -45.64 -4.19
N GLN A 491 6.81 -44.84 -4.37
CA GLN A 491 5.85 -45.06 -5.46
C GLN A 491 6.50 -44.89 -6.83
N LYS A 492 7.38 -43.90 -7.03
CA LYS A 492 8.12 -43.73 -8.30
C LYS A 492 9.01 -44.94 -8.60
N GLU A 493 9.69 -45.49 -7.61
CA GLU A 493 10.50 -46.71 -7.76
C GLU A 493 9.63 -47.91 -8.16
N MET A 494 8.50 -48.13 -7.49
CA MET A 494 7.56 -49.20 -7.84
C MET A 494 7.00 -49.06 -9.26
N VAL A 495 6.68 -47.83 -9.68
CA VAL A 495 6.22 -47.56 -11.06
C VAL A 495 7.33 -47.85 -12.07
N ALA A 496 8.57 -47.47 -11.78
CA ALA A 496 9.71 -47.76 -12.65
C ALA A 496 9.94 -49.28 -12.80
N GLU A 497 9.84 -50.05 -11.71
CA GLU A 497 9.91 -51.51 -11.76
C GLU A 497 8.76 -52.12 -12.56
N ALA A 498 7.53 -51.66 -12.36
CA ALA A 498 6.37 -52.12 -13.10
C ALA A 498 6.50 -51.83 -14.61
N GLN A 499 7.00 -50.65 -14.97
CA GLN A 499 7.28 -50.28 -16.35
C GLN A 499 8.39 -51.16 -16.97
N ALA A 500 9.44 -51.49 -16.21
CA ALA A 500 10.49 -52.38 -16.67
C ALA A 500 9.94 -53.80 -16.94
N LYS A 501 9.11 -54.34 -16.03
CA LYS A 501 8.43 -55.62 -16.22
C LYS A 501 7.49 -55.60 -17.43
N ALA A 502 6.73 -54.53 -17.62
CA ALA A 502 5.85 -54.38 -18.78
C ALA A 502 6.63 -54.38 -20.10
N LYS A 503 7.79 -53.69 -20.15
CA LYS A 503 8.68 -53.73 -21.31
C LYS A 503 9.21 -55.14 -21.59
N GLN A 504 9.64 -55.87 -20.56
CA GLN A 504 10.09 -57.26 -20.71
C GLN A 504 8.99 -58.17 -21.25
N LEU A 505 7.76 -58.06 -20.72
CA LEU A 505 6.61 -58.83 -21.19
C LEU A 505 6.23 -58.47 -22.63
N SER A 506 6.31 -57.20 -23.00
CA SER A 506 6.09 -56.76 -24.39
C SER A 506 7.10 -57.39 -25.35
N LEU A 507 8.39 -57.38 -25.01
CA LEU A 507 9.43 -58.00 -25.82
C LEU A 507 9.21 -59.51 -25.95
N TYR A 508 8.79 -60.17 -24.88
CA TYR A 508 8.46 -61.60 -24.90
C TYR A 508 7.24 -61.88 -25.79
N ALA A 509 6.18 -61.07 -25.69
CA ALA A 509 4.99 -61.18 -26.52
C ALA A 509 5.32 -60.98 -28.01
N ASP A 510 6.16 -60.00 -28.34
CA ASP A 510 6.60 -59.77 -29.72
C ASP A 510 7.48 -60.92 -30.24
N GLY A 511 8.27 -61.56 -29.37
CA GLY A 511 9.00 -62.78 -29.69
C GLY A 511 8.07 -63.96 -29.99
N LEU A 512 7.03 -64.15 -29.17
CA LEU A 512 6.01 -65.18 -29.39
C LEU A 512 5.22 -64.95 -30.69
N LYS A 513 4.86 -63.69 -31.00
CA LYS A 513 4.20 -63.34 -32.26
C LYS A 513 5.06 -63.73 -33.47
N ARG A 514 6.34 -63.35 -33.47
CA ARG A 514 7.28 -63.75 -34.53
C ARG A 514 7.37 -65.25 -34.67
N ARG A 515 7.40 -65.99 -33.55
CA ARG A 515 7.43 -67.45 -33.58
C ARG A 515 6.15 -68.06 -34.15
N LEU A 516 4.99 -67.49 -33.84
CA LEU A 516 3.71 -67.89 -34.43
C LEU A 516 3.68 -67.62 -35.93
N GLU A 517 4.17 -66.46 -36.38
CA GLU A 517 4.28 -66.13 -37.80
C GLU A 517 5.21 -67.10 -38.55
N GLU A 518 6.36 -67.44 -37.97
CA GLU A 518 7.27 -68.46 -38.52
C GLU A 518 6.59 -69.84 -38.64
N LEU A 519 5.90 -70.27 -37.59
CA LEU A 519 5.19 -71.55 -37.58
C LEU A 519 4.04 -71.56 -38.59
N GLN A 520 3.29 -70.46 -38.69
CA GLN A 520 2.22 -70.32 -39.68
C GLN A 520 2.79 -70.43 -41.10
N GLN A 521 3.87 -69.73 -41.42
CA GLN A 521 4.53 -69.87 -42.72
C GLN A 521 5.02 -71.29 -42.99
N HIS A 522 5.50 -72.01 -41.97
CA HIS A 522 5.87 -73.41 -42.11
C HIS A 522 4.68 -74.33 -42.40
N VAL A 523 3.54 -74.09 -41.73
CA VAL A 523 2.29 -74.81 -42.00
C VAL A 523 1.81 -74.52 -43.40
N ASP A 524 1.73 -73.25 -43.79
CA ASP A 524 1.28 -72.83 -45.13
C ASP A 524 2.15 -73.47 -46.23
N ARG A 525 3.49 -73.45 -46.07
CA ARG A 525 4.41 -74.14 -47.00
C ARG A 525 4.16 -75.64 -47.06
N LYS A 526 3.90 -76.28 -45.92
CA LYS A 526 3.60 -77.73 -45.87
C LYS A 526 2.26 -78.05 -46.51
N GLU A 527 1.27 -77.20 -46.34
CA GLU A 527 -0.02 -77.31 -47.02
C GLU A 527 0.16 -77.16 -48.53
N GLU A 528 0.91 -76.16 -48.99
CA GLU A 528 1.26 -76.00 -50.41
C GLU A 528 1.99 -77.23 -50.97
N GLU A 529 3.03 -77.72 -50.28
CA GLU A 529 3.73 -78.96 -50.66
C GLU A 529 2.74 -80.13 -50.78
N LYS A 530 1.86 -80.33 -49.79
CA LYS A 530 0.86 -81.41 -49.80
C LYS A 530 -0.15 -81.26 -50.91
N VAL A 531 -0.61 -80.04 -51.20
CA VAL A 531 -1.49 -79.75 -52.34
C VAL A 531 -0.79 -80.07 -53.66
N THR A 532 0.49 -79.73 -53.80
CA THR A 532 1.25 -80.07 -55.01
C THR A 532 1.45 -81.58 -55.18
N GLU A 533 1.73 -82.31 -54.09
CA GLU A 533 1.81 -83.78 -54.10
C GLU A 533 0.46 -84.40 -54.47
N LEU A 534 -0.63 -83.96 -53.84
CA LEU A 534 -1.99 -84.41 -54.17
C LEU A 534 -2.33 -84.16 -55.63
N ASN A 535 -1.98 -82.99 -56.16
CA ASN A 535 -2.21 -82.68 -57.56
C ASN A 535 -1.39 -83.58 -58.49
N LYS A 536 -0.13 -83.90 -58.16
CA LYS A 536 0.67 -84.87 -58.92
C LYS A 536 0.03 -86.26 -58.93
N VAL A 537 -0.32 -86.77 -57.75
CA VAL A 537 -0.98 -88.08 -57.62
C VAL A 537 -2.32 -88.09 -58.36
N LYS A 538 -3.08 -87.00 -58.31
CA LYS A 538 -4.33 -86.87 -59.06
C LYS A 538 -4.11 -86.93 -60.58
N VAL A 539 -3.05 -86.29 -61.09
CA VAL A 539 -2.68 -86.37 -62.52
C VAL A 539 -2.26 -87.78 -62.89
N GLU A 540 -1.41 -88.43 -62.09
CA GLU A 540 -1.00 -89.83 -62.31
C GLU A 540 -2.19 -90.79 -62.32
N LEU A 541 -3.14 -90.61 -61.39
CA LEU A 541 -4.38 -91.39 -61.37
C LEU A 541 -5.26 -91.10 -62.59
N GLN A 542 -5.35 -89.85 -63.05
CA GLN A 542 -6.09 -89.51 -64.27
C GLN A 542 -5.45 -90.14 -65.52
N GLU A 543 -4.12 -90.16 -65.61
CA GLU A 543 -3.40 -90.85 -66.69
C GLU A 543 -3.65 -92.36 -66.63
N GLN A 544 -3.61 -92.99 -65.46
CA GLN A 544 -3.94 -94.41 -65.28
C GLN A 544 -5.39 -94.72 -65.66
N ILE A 545 -6.35 -93.88 -65.25
CA ILE A 545 -7.75 -94.01 -65.67
C ILE A 545 -7.85 -93.92 -67.19
N GLY A 546 -7.20 -92.95 -67.82
CA GLY A 546 -7.17 -92.82 -69.28
C GLY A 546 -6.57 -94.03 -69.98
N HIS A 547 -5.48 -94.61 -69.45
CA HIS A 547 -4.90 -95.85 -69.95
C HIS A 547 -5.86 -97.03 -69.85
N LEU A 548 -6.52 -97.20 -68.69
CA LEU A 548 -7.50 -98.27 -68.47
C LEU A 548 -8.74 -98.11 -69.36
N GLU A 549 -9.20 -96.88 -69.57
CA GLU A 549 -10.29 -96.58 -70.51
C GLU A 549 -9.89 -96.92 -71.94
N ALA A 550 -8.69 -96.53 -72.39
CA ALA A 550 -8.17 -96.88 -73.71
C ALA A 550 -8.06 -98.41 -73.88
N GLU A 551 -7.54 -99.12 -72.88
CA GLU A 551 -7.46 -100.58 -72.91
C GLU A 551 -8.86 -101.23 -72.95
N ARG A 552 -9.82 -100.70 -72.19
CA ARG A 552 -11.22 -101.15 -72.23
C ARG A 552 -11.84 -100.93 -73.61
N THR A 553 -11.63 -99.79 -74.25
CA THR A 553 -12.12 -99.56 -75.62
C THR A 553 -11.48 -100.52 -76.64
N ALA A 554 -10.19 -100.84 -76.48
CA ALA A 554 -9.52 -101.84 -77.29
C ALA A 554 -10.10 -103.24 -77.06
N GLN A 555 -10.39 -103.61 -75.81
CA GLN A 555 -11.07 -104.87 -75.48
C GLN A 555 -12.48 -104.95 -76.07
N ASP A 556 -13.25 -103.87 -76.03
CA ASP A 556 -14.58 -103.83 -76.64
C ASP A 556 -14.48 -103.95 -78.18
N GLY A 557 -13.50 -103.31 -78.82
CA GLY A 557 -13.22 -103.51 -80.25
C GLY A 557 -12.78 -104.95 -80.61
N LEU A 558 -12.03 -105.62 -79.72
CA LEU A 558 -11.71 -107.04 -79.86
C LEU A 558 -12.95 -107.93 -79.70
N ARG A 559 -13.83 -107.61 -78.75
CA ARG A 559 -15.13 -108.32 -78.59
C ARG A 559 -16.01 -108.19 -79.83
N GLU A 560 -16.07 -107.02 -80.45
CA GLU A 560 -16.78 -106.84 -81.72
C GLU A 560 -16.18 -107.68 -82.85
N LYS A 561 -14.85 -107.75 -82.96
CA LYS A 561 -14.17 -108.64 -83.92
C LYS A 561 -14.48 -110.11 -83.67
N ILE A 562 -14.46 -110.55 -82.40
CA ILE A 562 -14.83 -111.92 -82.03
C ILE A 562 -16.29 -112.19 -82.44
N ALA A 563 -17.22 -111.30 -82.11
CA ALA A 563 -18.63 -111.44 -82.49
C ALA A 563 -18.83 -111.45 -84.01
N ALA A 564 -18.04 -110.67 -84.77
CA ALA A 564 -18.06 -110.71 -86.23
C ALA A 564 -17.54 -112.04 -86.80
N LEU A 565 -16.43 -112.55 -86.25
CA LEU A 565 -15.88 -113.86 -86.61
C LEU A 565 -16.86 -115.00 -86.28
N GLU A 566 -17.51 -114.96 -85.11
CA GLU A 566 -18.55 -115.93 -84.74
C GLU A 566 -19.73 -115.90 -85.71
N ARG A 567 -20.19 -114.72 -86.14
CA ARG A 567 -21.24 -114.60 -87.18
C ARG A 567 -20.78 -115.19 -88.51
N GLN A 568 -19.55 -114.93 -88.94
CA GLN A 568 -18.99 -115.51 -90.17
C GLN A 568 -18.91 -117.04 -90.08
N LEU A 569 -18.47 -117.59 -88.94
CA LEU A 569 -18.34 -119.02 -88.73
C LEU A 569 -19.71 -119.71 -88.70
N LYS A 570 -20.73 -119.04 -88.15
CA LYS A 570 -22.13 -119.50 -88.17
C LYS A 570 -22.72 -119.50 -89.58
N ALA A 571 -22.44 -118.46 -90.38
CA ALA A 571 -22.84 -118.41 -91.79
C ALA A 571 -22.15 -119.51 -92.61
N LEU A 572 -20.84 -119.72 -92.42
CA LEU A 572 -20.09 -120.76 -93.12
C LEU A 572 -20.59 -122.17 -92.76
N SER A 573 -20.93 -122.40 -91.49
CA SER A 573 -21.52 -123.67 -91.04
C SER A 573 -22.92 -123.89 -91.63
N SER A 574 -23.73 -122.82 -91.76
CA SER A 574 -25.04 -122.89 -92.42
C SER A 574 -24.92 -123.23 -93.90
N ASN A 575 -24.03 -122.55 -94.62
CA ASN A 575 -23.77 -122.82 -96.03
C ASN A 575 -23.24 -124.25 -96.25
N HIS A 576 -22.37 -124.73 -95.36
CA HIS A 576 -21.87 -126.10 -95.43
C HIS A 576 -22.98 -127.12 -95.17
N ARG A 577 -23.92 -126.82 -94.26
CA ARG A 577 -25.11 -127.65 -94.00
C ARG A 577 -26.06 -127.69 -95.20
N GLU A 578 -26.29 -126.58 -95.89
CA GLU A 578 -27.09 -126.54 -97.13
C GLU A 578 -26.41 -127.35 -98.24
N ALA A 579 -25.10 -127.19 -98.45
CA ALA A 579 -24.36 -127.96 -99.44
C ALA A 579 -24.40 -129.48 -99.17
N LEU A 580 -24.40 -129.90 -97.91
CA LEU A 580 -24.57 -131.31 -97.54
C LEU A 580 -25.97 -131.81 -97.86
N LEU A 581 -27.02 -131.03 -97.58
CA LEU A 581 -28.40 -131.38 -97.91
C LEU A 581 -28.62 -131.50 -99.43
N ASP A 582 -28.04 -130.61 -100.23
CA ASP A 582 -28.08 -130.71 -101.69
C ASP A 582 -27.39 -131.98 -102.19
N LYS A 583 -26.25 -132.36 -101.58
CA LYS A 583 -25.55 -133.61 -101.92
C LYS A 583 -26.31 -134.86 -101.49
N GLU A 584 -26.99 -134.84 -100.35
CA GLU A 584 -27.90 -135.91 -99.92
C GLU A 584 -29.10 -136.05 -100.87
N GLY A 585 -29.61 -134.92 -101.40
CA GLY A 585 -30.63 -134.88 -102.45
C GLY A 585 -30.15 -135.53 -103.75
N GLU A 586 -28.95 -135.20 -104.23
CA GLU A 586 -28.34 -135.83 -105.41
C GLU A 586 -28.16 -137.35 -105.23
N ILE A 587 -27.70 -137.80 -104.06
CA ILE A 587 -27.52 -139.23 -103.73
C ILE A 587 -28.87 -139.96 -103.78
N SER A 588 -29.92 -139.38 -103.20
CA SER A 588 -31.26 -139.97 -103.20
C SER A 588 -31.81 -140.15 -104.63
N LEU A 589 -31.59 -139.16 -105.50
CA LEU A 589 -31.98 -139.19 -106.90
C LEU A 589 -31.22 -140.25 -107.71
N LEU A 590 -29.94 -140.46 -107.41
CA LEU A 590 -29.13 -141.51 -108.02
C LEU A 590 -29.54 -142.91 -107.55
N LEU A 591 -29.88 -143.08 -106.27
CA LEU A 591 -30.40 -144.34 -105.73
C LEU A 591 -31.74 -144.72 -106.37
N GLU A 592 -32.61 -143.76 -106.64
CA GLU A 592 -33.89 -144.02 -107.31
C GLU A 592 -33.70 -144.43 -108.79
N LYS A 593 -32.75 -143.80 -109.50
CA LYS A 593 -32.34 -144.25 -110.85
C LYS A 593 -31.75 -145.66 -110.84
N LEU A 594 -30.95 -146.00 -109.83
CA LEU A 594 -30.40 -147.35 -109.68
C LEU A 594 -31.52 -148.38 -109.48
N ARG A 595 -32.50 -148.07 -108.62
CA ARG A 595 -33.67 -148.91 -108.35
C ARG A 595 -34.51 -149.18 -109.59
N MET A 596 -34.72 -148.14 -110.42
CA MET A 596 -35.42 -148.27 -111.70
C MET A 596 -34.66 -149.18 -112.68
N LYS A 597 -33.33 -149.08 -112.71
CA LYS A 597 -32.48 -149.94 -113.55
C LYS A 597 -32.43 -151.38 -113.05
N GLU A 598 -32.40 -151.61 -111.75
CA GLU A 598 -32.51 -152.94 -111.15
C GLU A 598 -33.86 -153.60 -111.43
N ALA A 599 -34.95 -152.82 -111.44
CA ALA A 599 -36.27 -153.30 -111.84
C ALA A 599 -36.34 -153.69 -113.32
N GLU A 600 -35.72 -152.90 -114.22
CA GLU A 600 -35.58 -153.28 -115.65
C GLU A 600 -34.77 -154.57 -115.82
N ILE A 601 -33.65 -154.72 -115.10
CA ILE A 601 -32.81 -155.93 -115.14
C ILE A 601 -33.58 -157.15 -114.63
N SER A 602 -34.36 -156.99 -113.57
CA SER A 602 -35.19 -158.06 -113.00
C SER A 602 -36.27 -158.51 -113.99
N ARG A 603 -36.90 -157.55 -114.69
CA ARG A 603 -37.90 -157.83 -115.73
C ARG A 603 -37.29 -158.57 -116.93
N MET A 604 -36.09 -158.16 -117.37
CA MET A 604 -35.37 -158.88 -118.43
C MET A 604 -35.01 -160.31 -118.01
N ARG A 605 -34.60 -160.52 -116.75
CA ARG A 605 -34.31 -161.86 -116.22
C ARG A 605 -35.55 -162.75 -116.15
N GLU A 606 -36.72 -162.20 -115.81
CA GLU A 606 -37.99 -162.95 -115.84
C GLU A 606 -38.42 -163.31 -117.27
N GLU A 607 -38.25 -162.41 -118.23
CA GLU A 607 -38.51 -162.70 -119.65
C GLU A 607 -37.56 -163.78 -120.21
N GLU A 608 -36.29 -163.78 -119.81
CA GLU A 608 -35.33 -164.84 -120.13
C GLU A 608 -35.65 -166.17 -119.43
N ALA A 609 -36.06 -166.13 -118.16
CA ALA A 609 -36.49 -167.32 -117.43
C ALA A 609 -37.75 -167.96 -118.04
N GLN A 610 -38.70 -167.15 -118.52
CA GLN A 610 -39.88 -167.63 -119.24
C GLN A 610 -39.52 -168.25 -120.60
N ARG A 611 -38.55 -167.69 -121.34
CA ARG A 611 -38.02 -168.31 -122.57
C ARG A 611 -37.30 -169.64 -122.30
N ALA A 612 -36.52 -169.70 -121.22
CA ALA A 612 -35.85 -170.93 -120.79
C ALA A 612 -36.84 -172.01 -120.36
N SER A 613 -37.95 -171.64 -119.69
CA SER A 613 -39.04 -172.54 -119.32
C SER A 613 -39.79 -173.10 -120.54
N PHE A 614 -40.02 -172.28 -121.57
CA PHE A 614 -40.63 -172.74 -122.83
C PHE A 614 -39.73 -173.75 -123.57
N LEU A 615 -38.41 -173.51 -123.61
CA LEU A 615 -37.43 -174.44 -124.18
C LEU A 615 -37.32 -175.74 -123.37
N GLN A 616 -37.36 -175.65 -122.04
CA GLN A 616 -37.30 -176.82 -121.16
C GLN A 616 -38.55 -177.72 -121.31
N ASN A 617 -39.73 -177.13 -121.50
CA ASN A 617 -40.97 -177.88 -121.76
C ASN A 617 -41.01 -178.51 -123.16
N ALA A 618 -40.39 -177.89 -124.18
CA ALA A 618 -40.24 -178.48 -125.50
C ALA A 618 -39.24 -179.67 -125.51
N ILE A 619 -38.22 -179.63 -124.65
CA ILE A 619 -37.23 -180.71 -124.50
C ILE A 619 -37.77 -181.88 -123.64
N MET A 620 -38.57 -181.59 -122.61
CA MET A 620 -39.19 -182.62 -121.76
C MET A 620 -40.26 -183.46 -122.47
N ALA A 621 -40.83 -182.98 -123.59
CA ALA A 621 -41.78 -183.76 -124.38
C ALA A 621 -41.11 -184.81 -125.29
N TYR A 622 -39.79 -184.75 -125.52
CA TYR A 622 -39.09 -185.68 -126.43
C TYR A 622 -38.28 -186.77 -125.71
N VAL A 623 -38.00 -186.64 -124.41
CA VAL A 623 -37.08 -187.53 -123.66
C VAL A 623 -37.78 -188.35 -122.57
N GLN A 624 -39.00 -188.81 -122.83
CA GLN A 624 -39.48 -190.08 -122.27
C GLN A 624 -38.89 -191.24 -123.09
N GLY A 625 -37.61 -191.52 -122.81
CA GLY A 625 -36.83 -192.56 -123.48
C GLY A 625 -35.45 -192.77 -122.81
N SER A 626 -35.49 -193.44 -121.65
CA SER A 626 -34.38 -194.13 -120.95
C SER A 626 -33.42 -193.37 -120.02
N PRO A 627 -32.91 -194.04 -118.94
CA PRO A 627 -32.41 -193.38 -117.74
C PRO A 627 -30.93 -193.62 -117.43
N LEU A 628 -30.42 -192.83 -116.46
CA LEU A 628 -29.48 -193.16 -115.37
C LEU A 628 -28.23 -192.29 -115.25
N GLY A 629 -27.97 -191.92 -113.99
CA GLY A 629 -26.63 -192.00 -113.39
C GLY A 629 -25.88 -190.68 -113.28
N THR A 630 -25.99 -189.93 -112.19
CA THR A 630 -25.20 -190.03 -110.94
C THR A 630 -23.74 -189.55 -111.01
N HIS A 631 -23.52 -188.50 -110.21
CA HIS A 631 -22.45 -188.33 -109.21
C HIS A 631 -21.04 -187.79 -109.56
N SER A 632 -20.84 -186.60 -108.97
CA SER A 632 -19.72 -186.17 -108.07
C SER A 632 -18.40 -185.77 -108.74
N SER A 633 -17.75 -184.67 -108.35
CA SER A 633 -17.16 -184.47 -107.03
C SER A 633 -16.52 -183.07 -106.85
N ARG A 634 -16.51 -182.64 -105.58
CA ARG A 634 -15.53 -181.87 -104.81
C ARG A 634 -15.15 -180.40 -105.13
N LYS A 635 -15.19 -179.67 -104.00
CA LYS A 635 -14.67 -178.34 -103.60
C LYS A 635 -15.58 -177.14 -103.86
#